data_AF-A0A2Z6PHW2-F1
#
_entry.id   AF-A0A2Z6PHW2-F1
#
_cell.length_a   1.000
_cell.length_b   1.000
_cell.length_c   1.000
_cell.angle_alpha   90.00
_cell.angle_beta   90.00
_cell.angle_gamma   90.00
#
_symmetry.space_group_name_H-M   'P 1'
#
loop_
_entity.id
_entity.type
_entity.pdbx_description
1 polymer ?
#
loop_
_entity_poly.entity_id
_entity_poly.type
_entity_poly.pdbx_seq_one_letter_code
_entity_poly.pdbx_strand_id
1 'polypeptide(L)'
;MQHLKECDINTTKKLDHLELSKRKLLGDELDTCAIDELQKIENQLERSLSKIRARKDQLFKEQMEKLREKEMYLLEENKRLFEQYGIEQDGCLSKEQDIELVIESVEGEEEVETELFIGRPEKRMH
;
A
#
# COMPACT_ATOMS: atom_id res chain seq x y z
N MET A 1 37.70 -16.55 27.50
CA MET A 1 37.86 -17.00 26.10
C MET A 1 36.75 -17.96 25.63
N GLN A 2 36.36 -19.00 26.39
CA GLN A 2 35.26 -19.91 25.98
C GLN A 2 33.88 -19.25 25.91
N HIS A 3 33.51 -18.44 26.91
CA HIS A 3 32.22 -17.71 26.91
C HIS A 3 32.09 -16.67 25.80
N LEU A 4 33.21 -16.09 25.32
CA LEU A 4 33.20 -15.15 24.20
C LEU A 4 32.87 -15.88 22.89
N LYS A 5 33.54 -17.03 22.66
CA LYS A 5 33.24 -17.92 21.52
C LYS A 5 31.79 -18.41 21.54
N GLU A 6 31.25 -18.72 22.71
CA GLU A 6 29.85 -19.16 22.86
C GLU A 6 28.84 -18.04 22.54
N CYS A 7 29.13 -16.79 22.94
CA CYS A 7 28.34 -15.62 22.57
C CYS A 7 28.33 -15.40 21.05
N ASP A 8 29.50 -15.48 20.42
CA ASP A 8 29.66 -15.34 18.96
C ASP A 8 28.94 -16.47 18.19
N ILE A 9 28.91 -17.68 18.73
CA ILE A 9 28.17 -18.81 18.15
C ILE A 9 26.65 -18.60 18.31
N ASN A 10 26.20 -18.01 19.41
CA ASN A 10 24.77 -17.74 19.63
C ASN A 10 24.24 -16.66 18.66
N THR A 11 25.02 -15.60 18.45
CA THR A 11 24.65 -14.51 17.54
C THR A 11 24.62 -14.96 16.08
N THR A 12 25.61 -15.75 15.64
CA THR A 12 25.63 -16.32 14.28
C THR A 12 24.45 -17.25 14.04
N LYS A 13 24.14 -18.16 14.97
CA LYS A 13 22.94 -19.03 14.87
C LYS A 13 21.62 -18.26 14.76
N LYS A 14 21.48 -17.17 15.52
CA LYS A 14 20.30 -16.30 15.43
C LYS A 14 20.19 -15.60 14.09
N LEU A 15 21.33 -15.13 13.56
CA LEU A 15 21.40 -14.50 12.25
C LEU A 15 20.99 -15.49 11.15
N ASP A 16 21.55 -16.70 11.18
CA ASP A 16 21.23 -17.76 10.21
C ASP A 16 19.74 -18.13 10.25
N HIS A 17 19.17 -18.23 11.44
CA HIS A 17 17.75 -18.50 11.62
C HIS A 17 16.86 -17.39 11.04
N LEU A 18 17.24 -16.12 11.28
CA LEU A 18 16.52 -14.97 10.72
C LEU A 18 16.61 -14.92 9.19
N GLU A 19 17.79 -15.16 8.62
CA GLU A 19 17.97 -15.16 7.17
C GLU A 19 17.20 -16.31 6.51
N LEU A 20 17.20 -17.49 7.11
CA LEU A 20 16.39 -18.63 6.66
C LEU A 20 14.89 -18.29 6.73
N SER A 21 14.42 -17.72 7.85
CA SER A 21 13.03 -17.31 7.99
C SER A 21 12.63 -16.28 6.91
N LYS A 22 13.50 -15.33 6.61
CA LYS A 22 13.29 -14.34 5.55
C LYS A 22 13.22 -14.99 4.17
N ARG A 23 14.11 -15.93 3.84
CA ARG A 23 14.07 -16.69 2.58
C ARG A 23 12.76 -17.45 2.42
N LYS A 24 12.33 -18.18 3.45
CA LYS A 24 11.04 -18.88 3.47
C LYS A 24 9.86 -17.94 3.26
N LEU A 25 9.82 -16.79 3.94
CA LEU A 25 8.78 -15.77 3.74
C LEU A 25 8.79 -15.16 2.32
N LEU A 26 9.92 -15.19 1.63
CA LEU A 26 10.07 -14.73 0.24
C LEU A 26 9.80 -15.85 -0.78
N GLY A 27 9.42 -17.05 -0.34
CA GLY A 27 9.11 -18.19 -1.20
C GLY A 27 10.32 -19.02 -1.63
N ASP A 28 11.51 -18.81 -1.04
CA ASP A 28 12.70 -19.60 -1.32
C ASP A 28 12.79 -20.82 -0.37
N GLU A 29 13.46 -21.90 -0.81
CA GLU A 29 13.81 -23.08 0.01
C GLU A 29 12.61 -23.75 0.72
N LEU A 30 11.42 -23.66 0.10
CA LEU A 30 10.16 -24.20 0.63
C LEU A 30 10.04 -25.73 0.50
N ASP A 31 10.83 -26.35 -0.37
CA ASP A 31 10.91 -27.80 -0.59
C ASP A 31 11.30 -28.58 0.68
N THR A 32 11.97 -27.93 1.61
CA THR A 32 12.37 -28.50 2.90
C THR A 32 11.35 -28.27 4.03
N CYS A 33 10.28 -27.51 3.78
CA CYS A 33 9.30 -27.16 4.80
C CYS A 33 8.24 -28.25 4.97
N ALA A 34 7.85 -28.51 6.23
CA ALA A 34 6.68 -29.32 6.51
C ALA A 34 5.38 -28.57 6.17
N ILE A 35 4.29 -29.31 5.93
CA ILE A 35 2.97 -28.73 5.61
C ILE A 35 2.52 -27.72 6.67
N ASP A 36 2.69 -28.05 7.96
CA ASP A 36 2.34 -27.15 9.06
C ASP A 36 3.16 -25.86 9.08
N GLU A 37 4.43 -25.91 8.62
CA GLU A 37 5.27 -24.71 8.49
C GLU A 37 4.81 -23.86 7.32
N LEU A 38 4.47 -24.48 6.20
CA LEU A 38 3.95 -23.79 5.02
C LEU A 38 2.63 -23.08 5.34
N GLN A 39 1.71 -23.75 6.03
CA GLN A 39 0.46 -23.13 6.49
C GLN A 39 0.72 -21.93 7.41
N LYS A 40 1.71 -22.00 8.30
CA LYS A 40 2.06 -20.85 9.15
C LYS A 40 2.60 -19.67 8.34
N ILE A 41 3.46 -19.95 7.36
CA ILE A 41 4.02 -18.94 6.45
C ILE A 41 2.89 -18.26 5.67
N GLU A 42 2.00 -19.05 5.07
CA GLU A 42 0.83 -18.57 4.32
C GLU A 42 -0.06 -17.67 5.19
N ASN A 43 -0.49 -18.16 6.36
CA ASN A 43 -1.30 -17.38 7.31
C ASN A 43 -0.62 -16.09 7.76
N GLN A 44 0.70 -16.10 7.94
CA GLN A 44 1.46 -14.91 8.31
C GLN A 44 1.48 -13.89 7.17
N LEU A 45 1.74 -14.34 5.95
CA LEU A 45 1.75 -13.51 4.75
C LEU A 45 0.37 -12.90 4.51
N GLU A 46 -0.68 -13.70 4.50
CA GLU A 46 -2.07 -13.24 4.33
C GLU A 46 -2.42 -12.14 5.33
N ARG A 47 -2.27 -12.40 6.63
CA ARG A 47 -2.57 -11.40 7.69
C ARG A 47 -1.77 -10.12 7.53
N SER A 48 -0.49 -10.22 7.17
CA SER A 48 0.36 -9.04 7.00
C SER A 48 -0.02 -8.24 5.75
N LEU A 49 -0.35 -8.91 4.65
CA LEU A 49 -0.78 -8.29 3.41
C LEU A 49 -2.13 -7.61 3.59
N SER A 50 -3.11 -8.24 4.24
CA SER A 50 -4.40 -7.61 4.54
C SER A 50 -4.23 -6.32 5.34
N LYS A 51 -3.33 -6.31 6.35
CA LYS A 51 -3.02 -5.09 7.12
C LYS A 51 -2.37 -4.00 6.28
N ILE A 52 -1.44 -4.39 5.39
CA ILE A 52 -0.75 -3.44 4.50
C ILE A 52 -1.75 -2.81 3.52
N ARG A 53 -2.61 -3.63 2.90
CA ARG A 53 -3.66 -3.18 1.97
C ARG A 53 -4.63 -2.22 2.66
N ALA A 54 -5.22 -2.64 3.78
CA ALA A 54 -6.14 -1.79 4.54
C ALA A 54 -5.52 -0.43 4.93
N ARG A 55 -4.25 -0.41 5.34
CA ARG A 55 -3.55 0.84 5.66
C ARG A 55 -3.32 1.71 4.43
N LYS A 56 -2.97 1.12 3.27
CA LYS A 56 -2.81 1.86 2.02
C LYS A 56 -4.14 2.47 1.58
N ASP A 57 -5.21 1.69 1.63
CA ASP A 57 -6.55 2.15 1.26
C ASP A 57 -7.00 3.31 2.13
N GLN A 58 -6.77 3.22 3.45
CA GLN A 58 -7.04 4.33 4.37
C GLN A 58 -6.25 5.59 3.98
N LEU A 59 -4.95 5.47 3.73
CA LEU A 59 -4.11 6.61 3.36
C LEU A 59 -4.55 7.24 2.02
N PHE A 60 -4.95 6.43 1.04
CA PHE A 60 -5.46 6.95 -0.23
C PHE A 60 -6.81 7.64 -0.06
N LYS A 61 -7.72 7.11 0.78
CA LYS A 61 -8.98 7.78 1.13
C LYS A 61 -8.72 9.14 1.75
N GLU A 62 -7.83 9.22 2.75
CA GLU A 62 -7.43 10.48 3.39
C GLU A 62 -6.82 11.48 2.38
N GLN A 63 -6.05 11.00 1.39
CA GLN A 63 -5.49 11.86 0.34
C GLN A 63 -6.56 12.36 -0.64
N MET A 64 -7.49 11.51 -1.04
CA MET A 64 -8.61 11.90 -1.91
C MET A 64 -9.50 12.94 -1.22
N GLU A 65 -9.83 12.75 0.06
CA GLU A 65 -10.61 13.72 0.84
C GLU A 65 -9.94 15.09 0.90
N LYS A 66 -8.64 15.14 1.22
CA LYS A 66 -7.86 16.40 1.24
C LYS A 66 -7.86 17.11 -0.12
N LEU A 67 -7.77 16.35 -1.22
CA LEU A 67 -7.81 16.92 -2.55
C LEU A 67 -9.20 17.46 -2.88
N ARG A 68 -10.27 16.77 -2.49
CA ARG A 68 -11.66 17.25 -2.66
C ARG A 68 -11.93 18.54 -1.88
N GLU A 69 -11.51 18.60 -0.62
CA GLU A 69 -11.65 19.83 0.17
C GLU A 69 -10.93 21.01 -0.49
N LYS A 70 -9.73 20.77 -1.03
CA LYS A 70 -8.96 21.79 -1.75
C LYS A 70 -9.63 22.19 -3.06
N GLU A 71 -10.19 21.24 -3.79
CA GLU A 71 -10.95 21.49 -5.02
C GLU A 71 -12.17 22.37 -4.74
N MET A 72 -12.97 22.02 -3.73
CA MET A 72 -14.14 22.81 -3.32
C MET A 72 -13.73 24.23 -2.90
N TYR A 73 -12.68 24.37 -2.09
CA TYR A 73 -12.16 25.68 -1.69
C TYR A 73 -11.75 26.54 -2.89
N LEU A 74 -11.02 25.95 -3.84
CA LEU A 74 -10.58 26.66 -5.05
C LEU A 74 -11.75 27.02 -5.97
N LEU A 75 -12.77 26.18 -6.04
CA LEU A 75 -13.98 26.44 -6.82
C LEU A 75 -14.74 27.64 -6.24
N GLU A 76 -14.91 27.68 -4.92
CA GLU A 76 -15.55 28.80 -4.22
C GLU A 76 -14.74 30.09 -4.37
N GLU A 77 -13.41 30.02 -4.21
CA GLU A 77 -12.49 31.14 -4.39
C GLU A 77 -12.57 31.71 -5.81
N ASN A 78 -12.53 30.82 -6.81
CA ASN A 78 -12.63 31.21 -8.22
C ASN A 78 -13.97 31.88 -8.50
N LYS A 79 -15.08 31.31 -8.02
CA LYS A 79 -16.42 31.90 -8.17
C LYS A 79 -16.46 33.32 -7.60
N ARG A 80 -15.91 33.53 -6.40
CA ARG A 80 -15.83 34.85 -5.78
C ARG A 80 -15.01 35.83 -6.62
N LEU A 81 -13.89 35.40 -7.20
CA LEU A 81 -13.07 36.23 -8.07
C LEU A 81 -13.80 36.57 -9.39
N PHE A 82 -14.48 35.60 -10.02
CA PHE A 82 -15.26 35.85 -11.23
C PHE A 82 -16.35 36.92 -10.99
N GLU A 83 -17.08 36.80 -9.87
CA GLU A 83 -18.06 37.80 -9.44
C GLU A 83 -17.42 39.17 -9.19
N GLN A 84 -16.25 39.21 -8.56
CA GLN A 84 -15.54 40.46 -8.26
C GLN A 84 -15.06 41.20 -9.52
N TYR A 85 -14.63 40.47 -10.55
CA TYR A 85 -14.05 41.05 -11.76
C TYR A 85 -15.02 41.10 -12.95
N GLY A 86 -16.26 40.64 -12.80
CA GLY A 86 -17.30 40.68 -13.84
C GLY A 86 -16.95 39.85 -15.08
N ILE A 87 -16.17 38.77 -14.89
CA ILE A 87 -15.75 37.87 -15.97
C ILE A 87 -16.80 36.77 -16.09
N GLU A 88 -17.41 36.61 -17.27
CA GLU A 88 -18.38 35.54 -17.54
C GLU A 88 -17.70 34.17 -17.49
N GLN A 89 -18.28 33.26 -16.70
CA GLN A 89 -17.77 31.90 -16.49
C GLN A 89 -18.13 31.02 -17.69
N ASP A 90 -17.24 30.93 -18.68
CA ASP A 90 -17.44 30.02 -19.81
C ASP A 90 -16.88 28.62 -19.46
N GLY A 91 -17.76 27.72 -18.99
CA GLY A 91 -17.59 26.27 -19.16
C GLY A 91 -16.93 25.42 -18.06
N CYS A 92 -16.78 25.87 -16.81
CA CYS A 92 -16.09 25.07 -15.78
C CYS A 92 -17.00 24.13 -14.94
N LEU A 93 -18.31 24.40 -14.85
CA LEU A 93 -19.22 23.70 -13.91
C LEU A 93 -19.57 22.25 -14.33
N SER A 94 -19.23 21.82 -15.54
CA SER A 94 -19.63 20.49 -16.06
C SER A 94 -18.79 19.32 -15.54
N LYS A 95 -17.72 19.56 -14.77
CA LYS A 95 -16.91 18.49 -14.16
C LYS A 95 -17.35 18.11 -12.74
N GLU A 96 -18.35 18.81 -12.20
CA GLU A 96 -18.81 18.68 -10.81
C GLU A 96 -19.45 17.31 -10.49
N GLN A 97 -19.82 16.52 -11.51
CA GLN A 97 -20.52 15.25 -11.33
C GLN A 97 -19.65 14.00 -11.55
N ASP A 98 -18.49 14.12 -12.20
CA ASP A 98 -17.71 12.94 -12.59
C ASP A 98 -16.94 12.31 -11.42
N ILE A 99 -16.69 13.04 -10.33
CA ILE A 99 -15.92 12.52 -9.19
C ILE A 99 -16.81 11.78 -8.18
N GLU A 100 -18.08 12.19 -8.04
CA GLU A 100 -19.04 11.57 -7.11
C GLU A 100 -19.59 10.24 -7.68
N LEU A 101 -19.87 10.20 -8.99
CA LEU A 101 -20.37 9.00 -9.69
C LEU A 101 -19.40 7.81 -9.69
N VAL A 102 -18.09 8.06 -9.60
CA VAL A 102 -17.07 7.00 -9.65
C VAL A 102 -16.95 6.25 -8.31
N ILE A 103 -17.37 6.83 -7.19
CA ILE A 103 -17.21 6.20 -5.86
C ILE A 103 -18.39 5.30 -5.53
N GLU A 104 -19.61 5.73 -5.84
CA GLU A 104 -20.84 4.98 -5.55
C GLU A 104 -20.93 3.66 -6.35
N SER A 105 -20.17 3.57 -7.45
CA SER A 105 -20.05 2.37 -8.27
C SER A 105 -19.03 1.34 -7.72
N VAL A 106 -18.28 1.68 -6.67
CA VAL A 106 -17.23 0.83 -6.06
C VAL A 106 -17.72 0.28 -4.71
N GLU A 107 -18.96 -0.21 -4.68
CA GLU A 107 -19.47 -1.08 -3.60
C GLU A 107 -19.27 -2.57 -3.91
N GLY A 108 -18.42 -2.90 -4.88
CA GLY A 108 -17.93 -4.25 -5.10
C GLY A 108 -16.66 -4.49 -4.28
N GLU A 109 -16.61 -5.60 -3.54
CA GLU A 109 -15.35 -6.21 -3.06
C GLU A 109 -14.55 -6.81 -4.24
N GLU A 110 -14.42 -6.08 -5.34
CA GLU A 110 -13.51 -6.47 -6.40
C GLU A 110 -12.10 -6.09 -5.92
N GLU A 111 -11.27 -7.09 -5.71
CA GLU A 111 -9.83 -6.94 -5.49
C GLU A 111 -9.25 -6.24 -6.73
N VAL A 112 -9.31 -4.90 -6.74
CA VAL A 112 -8.73 -4.10 -7.81
C VAL A 112 -7.24 -4.40 -7.81
N GLU A 113 -6.79 -4.99 -8.91
CA GLU A 113 -5.39 -5.24 -9.19
C GLU A 113 -4.69 -3.88 -9.33
N THR A 114 -4.31 -3.31 -8.20
CA THR A 114 -3.44 -2.15 -8.18
C THR A 114 -2.13 -2.58 -8.84
N GLU A 115 -1.58 -1.81 -9.78
CA GLU A 115 -0.24 -2.01 -10.38
C GLU A 115 0.92 -2.01 -9.35
N LEU A 116 0.58 -1.97 -8.07
CA LEU A 116 1.47 -1.97 -6.93
C LEU A 116 1.95 -3.39 -6.65
N PHE A 117 3.01 -3.78 -7.35
CA PHE A 117 3.69 -5.05 -7.17
C PHE A 117 4.34 -5.15 -5.78
N ILE A 118 3.70 -5.88 -4.85
CA ILE A 118 4.27 -6.28 -3.55
C ILE A 118 4.97 -7.64 -3.71
N GLY A 119 5.89 -7.72 -4.66
CA GLY A 119 6.77 -8.88 -4.88
C GLY A 119 8.24 -8.48 -4.88
N ARG A 120 9.16 -9.45 -5.03
CA ARG A 120 10.60 -9.14 -5.17
C ARG A 120 10.81 -8.25 -6.40
N PRO A 121 11.34 -7.02 -6.26
CA PRO A 121 11.63 -6.18 -7.41
C PRO A 121 12.53 -6.93 -8.40
N GLU A 122 12.30 -6.76 -9.71
CA GLU A 122 13.23 -7.28 -10.70
C GLU A 122 14.65 -6.78 -10.37
N LYS A 123 15.62 -7.72 -10.34
CA LYS A 123 17.03 -7.34 -10.30
C LYS A 123 17.29 -6.53 -11.56
N ARG A 124 17.45 -5.22 -11.43
CA ARG A 124 17.97 -4.39 -12.52
C ARG A 124 19.38 -4.91 -12.82
N MET A 125 19.50 -5.72 -13.87
CA MET A 125 20.79 -6.00 -14.48
C MET A 125 21.29 -4.63 -15.00
N HIS A 126 22.45 -4.18 -14.52
CA HIS A 126 23.20 -3.07 -15.11
C HIS A 126 24.42 -3.65 -15.78
#